data_AF-A0A6N8TPQ7-F1
#
_entry.id   AF-A0A6N8TPQ7-F1
#
_cell.length_a   1.000
_cell.length_b   1.000
_cell.length_c   1.000
_cell.angle_alpha   90.00
_cell.angle_beta   90.00
_cell.angle_gamma   90.00
#
_symmetry.space_group_name_H-M   'P 1'
#
loop_
_entity.id
_entity.type
_entity.pdbx_description
1 polymer ?
#
loop_
_entity_poly.entity_id
_entity_poly.type
_entity_poly.pdbx_seq_one_letter_code
_entity_poly.pdbx_strand_id
1 'polypeptide(L)' 'MSNTPHTLGDEFPDQMDAIHALKAKSPEFAHVLTEYDAVNDKIHRSETRLDAISEAAEADLRRQRLMLKDKIVASLRNA' A
#
# COMPACT_ATOMS: atom_id res chain seq x y z
N MET A 1 8.21 -17.38 -0.22
CA MET A 1 8.13 -16.41 0.88
C MET A 1 8.64 -15.08 0.33
N SER A 2 7.74 -14.25 -0.20
CA SER A 2 8.11 -12.92 -0.71
C SER A 2 8.24 -12.01 0.52
N ASN A 3 9.47 -11.70 0.95
CA ASN A 3 9.75 -10.75 2.03
C ASN A 3 9.57 -9.32 1.52
N THR A 4 8.46 -9.03 0.85
CA THR A 4 8.14 -7.66 0.42
C THR A 4 7.88 -6.87 1.71
N PRO A 5 8.73 -5.91 2.11
CA PRO A 5 8.54 -5.15 3.34
C PRO A 5 7.33 -4.22 3.21
N HIS A 6 6.78 -3.76 4.33
CA HIS A 6 5.65 -2.81 4.38
C HIS A 6 4.34 -3.35 3.77
N THR A 7 4.06 -4.64 3.95
CA THR A 7 2.76 -5.17 3.55
C THR A 7 1.64 -4.57 4.39
N LEU A 8 0.39 -4.64 3.89
CA LEU A 8 -0.78 -4.20 4.66
C LEU A 8 -0.87 -4.89 6.02
N GLY A 9 -0.47 -6.16 6.12
CA GLY A 9 -0.45 -6.90 7.39
C GLY A 9 0.61 -6.42 8.36
N ASP A 10 1.75 -5.92 7.88
CA ASP A 10 2.80 -5.34 8.73
C ASP A 10 2.40 -3.97 9.27
N GLU A 11 1.71 -3.18 8.43
CA GLU A 11 1.34 -1.80 8.73
C GLU A 11 0.03 -1.70 9.51
N PHE A 12 -0.87 -2.67 9.34
CA PHE A 12 -2.20 -2.70 9.94
C PHE A 12 -2.57 -4.08 10.53
N PRO A 13 -1.74 -4.67 11.42
CA PRO A 13 -1.93 -6.04 11.90
C PRO A 13 -3.29 -6.25 12.59
N ASP A 14 -3.74 -5.28 13.38
CA ASP A 14 -5.00 -5.37 14.14
C ASP A 14 -6.23 -4.92 13.33
N GLN A 15 -6.05 -4.42 12.11
CA GLN A 15 -7.14 -3.88 11.29
C GLN A 15 -7.44 -4.74 10.07
N MET A 16 -6.79 -5.90 9.92
CA MET A 16 -6.97 -6.78 8.77
C MET A 16 -8.44 -7.19 8.56
N ASP A 17 -9.16 -7.54 9.63
CA ASP A 17 -10.58 -7.90 9.53
C ASP A 17 -11.44 -6.72 9.02
N ALA A 18 -11.17 -5.51 9.52
CA ALA A 18 -11.84 -4.29 9.09
C ALA A 18 -11.50 -3.96 7.62
N ILE A 19 -10.23 -4.11 7.22
CA ILE A 19 -9.79 -3.94 5.84
C ILE A 19 -10.52 -4.93 4.92
N HIS A 20 -10.62 -6.21 5.30
CA HIS A 20 -11.35 -7.21 4.51
C HIS A 20 -12.84 -6.89 4.40
N ALA A 21 -13.48 -6.52 5.51
CA ALA A 21 -14.88 -6.14 5.53
C ALA A 21 -15.16 -4.89 4.67
N LEU A 22 -14.28 -3.88 4.75
CA LEU A 22 -14.42 -2.64 4.00
C LEU A 22 -14.11 -2.84 2.52
N LYS A 23 -13.13 -3.68 2.18
CA LYS A 23 -12.81 -4.07 0.78
C LYS A 23 -14.00 -4.75 0.10
N ALA A 24 -14.75 -5.57 0.84
CA ALA A 24 -15.94 -6.23 0.30
C ALA A 24 -17.12 -5.26 0.08
N LYS A 25 -17.16 -4.15 0.83
CA LYS A 25 -18.28 -3.20 0.85
C LYS A 25 -18.03 -1.93 0.02
N SER A 26 -16.78 -1.50 -0.13
CA SER A 26 -16.39 -0.29 -0.87
C SER A 26 -15.43 -0.64 -2.03
N PRO A 27 -15.90 -0.52 -3.29
CA PRO A 27 -15.05 -0.64 -4.47
C PRO A 27 -13.91 0.37 -4.48
N GLU A 28 -14.14 1.58 -3.97
CA GLU A 28 -13.14 2.64 -3.87
C GLU A 28 -12.00 2.22 -2.94
N PHE A 29 -12.34 1.64 -1.77
CA PHE A 29 -11.35 1.14 -0.84
C PHE A 29 -10.58 -0.04 -1.43
N ALA A 30 -11.25 -0.95 -2.14
CA ALA A 30 -10.58 -2.04 -2.85
C ALA A 30 -9.57 -1.53 -3.89
N HIS A 31 -9.89 -0.42 -4.58
CA HIS A 31 -8.96 0.22 -5.50
C HIS A 31 -7.75 0.82 -4.78
N VAL A 32 -7.96 1.51 -3.65
CA VAL A 32 -6.86 2.07 -2.83
C VAL A 32 -5.90 0.99 -2.35
N LEU A 33 -6.41 -0.15 -1.88
CA LEU A 33 -5.56 -1.28 -1.46
C LEU A 33 -4.75 -1.85 -2.63
N THR A 34 -5.38 -2.00 -3.79
CA THR A 34 -4.70 -2.49 -5.00
C THR A 34 -3.60 -1.53 -5.45
N GLU A 35 -3.85 -0.22 -5.38
CA GLU A 35 -2.87 0.81 -5.69
C GLU A 35 -1.71 0.80 -4.68
N TYR A 36 -2.02 0.62 -3.39
CA TYR A 36 -1.01 0.49 -2.33
C TYR A 36 -0.08 -0.70 -2.59
N ASP A 37 -0.65 -1.88 -2.84
CA ASP A 37 0.13 -3.08 -3.13
C ASP A 37 1.01 -2.88 -4.38
N ALA A 38 0.46 -2.30 -5.45
CA ALA A 38 1.21 -2.04 -6.68
C ALA A 38 2.36 -1.03 -6.48
N VAL A 39 2.16 0.02 -5.69
CA VAL A 39 3.22 0.99 -5.35
C VAL A 39 4.28 0.34 -4.47
N ASN A 40 3.88 -0.45 -3.48
CA ASN A 40 4.80 -1.14 -2.59
C ASN A 40 5.67 -2.15 -3.35
N ASP A 41 5.08 -2.91 -4.28
CA ASP A 41 5.81 -3.84 -5.16
C ASP A 41 6.80 -3.09 -6.06
N LYS A 42 6.43 -1.93 -6.61
CA LYS A 42 7.37 -1.10 -7.39
C LYS A 42 8.54 -0.59 -6.56
N ILE A 43 8.28 -0.12 -5.34
CA ILE A 43 9.35 0.32 -4.42
C ILE A 43 10.26 -0.86 -4.10
N HIS A 44 9.70 -2.02 -3.75
CA HIS A 44 10.51 -3.20 -3.44
C HIS A 44 11.34 -3.66 -4.66
N ARG A 45 10.78 -3.63 -5.87
CA ARG A 45 11.51 -3.93 -7.11
C ARG A 45 12.62 -2.91 -7.40
N SER A 46 12.39 -1.63 -7.11
CA SER A 46 13.42 -0.59 -7.18
C SER A 46 14.55 -0.84 -6.17
N GLU A 47 14.21 -1.11 -4.91
CA GLU A 47 15.17 -1.35 -3.82
C GLU A 47 16.02 -2.61 -4.07
N THR A 48 15.42 -3.64 -4.68
CA THR A 48 16.12 -4.86 -5.10
C THR A 48 16.88 -4.71 -6.42
N ARG A 49 16.96 -3.48 -6.99
CA ARG A 49 17.60 -3.14 -8.26
C ARG A 49 17.06 -3.93 -9.46
N LEU A 50 15.83 -4.43 -9.37
CA LEU A 50 15.15 -5.11 -10.46
C LEU A 50 14.63 -4.11 -11.50
N ASP A 51 14.27 -2.90 -11.08
CA ASP A 51 13.97 -1.77 -11.96
C ASP A 51 14.98 -0.64 -11.72
N ALA A 52 15.64 -0.17 -12.77
CA ALA A 52 16.48 1.03 -12.71
C ALA A 52 15.60 2.27 -12.83
N ILE A 53 14.92 2.64 -11.74
CA ILE A 53 14.21 3.92 -11.65
C ILE A 53 15.11 5.01 -11.06
N SER A 54 14.84 6.27 -11.40
CA SER A 54 15.56 7.40 -10.83
C SER A 54 15.20 7.61 -9.37
N GLU A 55 16.10 8.20 -8.59
CA GLU A 55 15.84 8.58 -7.19
C GLU A 55 14.60 9.47 -7.05
N ALA A 56 14.35 10.36 -8.03
CA ALA A 56 13.16 11.19 -8.07
C ALA A 56 11.88 10.35 -8.19
N ALA A 57 11.85 9.36 -9.09
CA ALA A 57 10.72 8.46 -9.25
C ALA A 57 10.50 7.60 -8.00
N GLU A 58 11.57 7.14 -7.36
CA GLU A 58 11.49 6.39 -6.10
C GLU A 58 10.93 7.27 -4.96
N ALA A 59 11.37 8.53 -4.86
CA ALA A 59 10.84 9.48 -3.90
C ALA A 59 9.34 9.77 -4.13
N ASP A 60 8.91 9.86 -5.39
CA ASP A 60 7.51 10.02 -5.74
C ASP A 60 6.68 8.78 -5.35
N LEU A 61 7.19 7.56 -5.59
CA LEU A 61 6.54 6.33 -5.15
C LEU A 61 6.43 6.26 -3.62
N ARG A 62 7.47 6.64 -2.88
CA ARG A 62 7.41 6.70 -1.40
C ARG A 62 6.35 7.70 -0.93
N ARG A 63 6.23 8.86 -1.58
CA ARG A 63 5.16 9.83 -1.29
C ARG A 63 3.78 9.28 -1.62
N GLN A 64 3.61 8.60 -2.75
CA GLN A 64 2.35 7.92 -3.10
C GLN A 64 1.98 6.87 -2.05
N ARG A 65 2.94 6.04 -1.63
CA ARG A 65 2.72 5.05 -0.57
C ARG A 65 2.21 5.70 0.72
N LEU A 66 2.80 6.82 1.13
CA LEU A 66 2.35 7.55 2.31
C LEU A 66 0.90 8.05 2.16
N MET A 67 0.59 8.69 1.03
CA MET A 67 -0.77 9.17 0.75
C MET A 67 -1.80 8.03 0.72
N LEU A 68 -1.42 6.86 0.22
CA LEU A 68 -2.29 5.68 0.20
C LEU A 68 -2.53 5.14 1.60
N LYS A 69 -1.50 5.12 2.47
CA LYS A 69 -1.68 4.76 3.90
C LYS A 69 -2.65 5.71 4.58
N ASP A 70 -2.52 7.01 4.35
CA ASP A 70 -3.43 8.01 4.93
C ASP A 70 -4.87 7.79 4.46
N LYS A 71 -5.08 7.49 3.17
CA LYS A 71 -6.41 7.13 2.64
C LYS A 71 -6.95 5.87 3.30
N ILE A 72 -6.12 4.83 3.48
CA ILE A 72 -6.53 3.58 4.13
C ILE A 72 -6.98 3.86 5.56
N VAL A 73 -6.18 4.59 6.33
CA VAL A 73 -6.52 4.97 7.71
C VAL A 73 -7.80 5.82 7.76
N ALA A 74 -7.96 6.77 6.85
CA ALA A 74 -9.18 7.60 6.78
C ALA A 74 -10.42 6.75 6.49
N SER A 75 -10.34 5.81 5.54
CA SER A 75 -11.42 4.88 5.23
C SER A 75 -11.74 3.97 6.41
N LEU A 76 -10.74 3.47 7.14
CA LEU A 76 -10.93 2.64 8.34
C LEU A 76 -11.52 3.42 9.52
N ARG A 77 -11.22 4.71 9.66
CA ARG A 77 -11.82 5.58 10.68
C ARG A 77 -13.28 5.94 10.39
N ASN A 78 -13.66 5.96 9.11
CA ASN A 78 -15.00 6.30 8.66
C ASN A 78 -15.91 5.06 8.46
N ALA A 79 -15.38 3.85 8.68
CA ALA A 79 -16.09 2.57 8.60
C ALA A 79 -16.79 2.23 9.91
#